data_AF-A0A926B8A3-F1
#
_entry.id   AF-A0A926B8A3-F1
#
_cell.length_a   1.000
_cell.length_b   1.000
_cell.length_c   1.000
_cell.angle_alpha   90.00
_cell.angle_beta   90.00
_cell.angle_gamma   90.00
#
_symmetry.space_group_name_H-M   'P 1'
#
loop_
_entity.id
_entity.type
_entity.pdbx_description
1 polymer ?
#
loop_
_entity_poly.entity_id
_entity_poly.type
_entity_poly.pdbx_seq_one_letter_code
_entity_poly.pdbx_strand_id
1 'polypeptide(L)'
;MDSHEIAVLSRHFEKIGARLRVDSEVTHAPSHRREPYTLDVQENKRGSKEETYLLRVRPAALESLQISVLDVQPQLRHLLLMARPLEIKDTERPALTLTEQSRLLCGHDERHWFVAAVKNGVGAPTGVAEAMESLKPAGVAAQQYRAGVRAKDWHRRKNAGFVRQGEWFFLPEPDLVPSKNAVIYSDEPIRRSSGNKPHIVEELIRDGGDTVYVCDRYSAGVSEARYQQLLKTKTGARAFNWRPMRRNPDVYARGRVRHADHATLFLPCWHRVRMNGEILSAQVAFLD
;
A
#
# COMPACT_ATOMS: atom_id res chain seq x y z
N MET A 1 6.76 -18.38 19.54
CA MET A 1 5.41 -17.86 19.81
C MET A 1 4.56 -18.99 20.31
N ASP A 2 4.02 -18.88 21.52
CA ASP A 2 3.27 -19.96 22.16
C ASP A 2 1.74 -19.81 22.03
N SER A 3 0.99 -20.81 22.48
CA SER A 3 -0.47 -20.82 22.43
C SER A 3 -1.11 -19.67 23.23
N HIS A 4 -0.46 -19.20 24.30
CA HIS A 4 -0.96 -18.10 25.10
C HIS A 4 -0.80 -16.76 24.37
N GLU A 5 0.36 -16.52 23.77
CA GLU A 5 0.61 -15.34 22.94
C GLU A 5 -0.36 -15.27 21.75
N ILE A 6 -0.62 -16.40 21.08
CA ILE A 6 -1.61 -16.47 20.01
C ILE A 6 -3.01 -16.09 20.51
N ALA A 7 -3.44 -16.61 21.67
CA ALA A 7 -4.73 -16.28 22.25
C ALA A 7 -4.85 -14.80 22.67
N VAL A 8 -3.76 -14.18 23.14
CA VAL A 8 -3.71 -12.73 23.41
C VAL A 8 -3.86 -11.94 22.11
N LEU A 9 -3.09 -12.27 21.08
CA LEU A 9 -3.17 -11.59 19.77
C LEU A 9 -4.57 -11.70 19.16
N SER A 10 -5.16 -12.90 19.13
CA SER A 10 -6.50 -13.11 18.60
C SER A 10 -7.55 -12.25 19.31
N ARG A 11 -7.48 -12.13 20.63
CA ARG A 11 -8.39 -11.24 21.40
C ARG A 11 -8.28 -9.77 20.99
N HIS A 12 -7.09 -9.29 20.59
CA HIS A 12 -6.96 -7.91 20.09
C HIS A 12 -7.63 -7.72 18.72
N PHE A 13 -7.53 -8.70 17.82
CA PHE A 13 -8.25 -8.66 16.54
C PHE A 13 -9.77 -8.77 16.73
N GLU A 14 -10.23 -9.59 17.67
CA GLU A 14 -11.66 -9.68 18.02
C GLU A 14 -12.22 -8.34 18.50
N LYS A 15 -11.45 -7.53 19.24
CA LYS A 15 -11.87 -6.19 19.69
C LYS A 15 -12.19 -5.24 18.53
N ILE A 16 -11.55 -5.39 17.37
CA ILE A 16 -11.88 -4.58 16.18
C ILE A 16 -12.95 -5.23 15.30
N GLY A 17 -13.44 -6.42 15.69
CA GLY A 17 -14.41 -7.23 14.96
C GLY A 17 -13.80 -8.15 13.91
N ALA A 18 -12.49 -8.40 13.98
CA ALA A 18 -11.76 -9.26 13.04
C ALA A 18 -11.44 -10.64 13.64
N ARG A 19 -11.13 -11.60 12.76
CA ARG A 19 -10.56 -12.90 13.16
C ARG A 19 -9.07 -12.94 12.77
N LEU A 20 -8.26 -13.56 13.61
CA LEU A 20 -6.85 -13.86 13.33
C LEU A 20 -6.65 -15.38 13.28
N ARG A 21 -6.00 -15.85 12.23
CA ARG A 21 -5.44 -17.19 12.14
C ARG A 21 -3.93 -17.09 12.13
N VAL A 22 -3.28 -17.94 12.92
CA VAL A 22 -1.82 -18.06 12.97
C VAL A 22 -1.44 -19.41 12.39
N ASP A 23 -0.47 -19.42 11.48
CA ASP A 23 0.06 -20.62 10.84
C ASP A 23 1.59 -20.64 10.98
N SER A 24 2.10 -21.65 11.69
CA SER A 24 3.53 -21.85 11.93
C SER A 24 4.12 -23.02 11.15
N GLU A 25 3.32 -23.77 10.39
CA GLU A 25 3.71 -25.04 9.74
C GLU A 25 3.97 -24.89 8.23
N VAL A 26 4.50 -23.73 7.81
CA VAL A 26 4.76 -23.51 6.38
C VAL A 26 6.06 -24.21 5.96
N THR A 27 5.98 -25.49 5.65
CA THR A 27 7.11 -26.32 5.17
C THR A 27 7.52 -26.01 3.72
N HIS A 28 6.63 -25.45 2.90
CA HIS A 28 6.85 -25.26 1.46
C HIS A 28 6.37 -23.90 0.94
N ALA A 29 6.84 -22.79 1.54
CA ALA A 29 6.67 -21.48 0.90
C ALA A 29 7.60 -21.39 -0.33
N PRO A 30 7.12 -20.90 -1.49
CA PRO A 30 7.98 -20.62 -2.64
C PRO A 30 9.19 -19.75 -2.24
N SER A 31 10.37 -20.05 -2.81
CA SER A 31 11.67 -19.48 -2.40
C SER A 31 11.76 -17.94 -2.45
N HIS A 32 10.78 -17.28 -3.07
CA HIS A 32 10.74 -15.82 -3.25
C HIS A 32 10.22 -15.02 -2.05
N ARG A 33 9.62 -15.64 -1.02
CA ARG A 33 9.28 -14.94 0.24
C ARG A 33 10.28 -15.30 1.34
N ARG A 34 11.49 -14.73 1.33
CA ARG A 34 12.52 -14.91 2.37
C ARG A 34 12.13 -14.33 3.75
N GLU A 35 10.98 -13.67 3.86
CA GLU A 35 10.57 -13.00 5.08
C GLU A 35 10.25 -14.02 6.21
N PRO A 36 10.64 -13.72 7.46
CA PRO A 36 10.43 -14.61 8.61
C PRO A 36 8.96 -14.68 9.04
N TYR A 37 8.14 -13.71 8.66
CA TYR A 37 6.70 -13.74 8.83
C TYR A 37 6.01 -12.99 7.69
N THR A 38 4.73 -13.28 7.47
CA THR A 38 3.85 -12.46 6.63
C THR A 38 2.51 -12.27 7.33
N LEU A 39 1.92 -11.10 7.21
CA LEU A 39 0.54 -10.84 7.66
C LEU A 39 -0.26 -10.35 6.45
N ASP A 40 -1.33 -11.07 6.15
CA ASP A 40 -2.18 -10.78 4.99
C ASP A 40 -3.65 -10.98 5.36
N VAL A 41 -4.57 -10.56 4.49
CA VAL A 41 -6.01 -10.81 4.62
C VAL A 41 -6.40 -11.90 3.62
N GLN A 42 -7.09 -12.93 4.10
CA GLN A 42 -7.59 -14.01 3.23
C GLN A 42 -9.10 -14.07 3.25
N GLU A 43 -9.70 -14.21 2.07
CA GLU A 43 -11.09 -14.64 1.94
C GLU A 43 -11.22 -16.11 2.36
N ASN A 44 -12.13 -16.40 3.29
CA ASN A 44 -12.28 -17.74 3.84
C ASN A 44 -12.75 -18.77 2.79
N LYS A 45 -13.61 -18.35 1.86
CA LYS A 45 -14.09 -19.15 0.72
C LYS A 45 -14.27 -18.24 -0.50
N ARG A 46 -14.05 -18.79 -1.70
CA ARG A 46 -14.24 -18.05 -2.96
C ARG A 46 -15.68 -17.53 -3.05
N GLY A 47 -15.86 -16.21 -3.00
CA GLY A 47 -17.17 -15.55 -3.00
C GLY A 47 -17.80 -15.30 -1.62
N SER A 48 -17.15 -15.68 -0.52
CA SER A 48 -17.59 -15.27 0.82
C SER A 48 -17.08 -13.86 1.13
N LYS A 49 -17.91 -13.04 1.79
CA LYS A 49 -17.49 -11.75 2.36
C LYS A 49 -16.75 -11.88 3.70
N GLU A 50 -16.53 -13.11 4.18
CA GLU A 50 -15.79 -13.34 5.41
C GLU A 50 -14.30 -13.38 5.12
N GLU A 51 -13.57 -12.42 5.67
CA GLU A 51 -12.12 -12.37 5.58
C GLU A 51 -11.50 -12.51 6.97
N THR A 52 -10.32 -13.10 6.99
CA THR A 52 -9.55 -13.40 8.19
C THR A 52 -8.13 -12.90 8.00
N TYR A 53 -7.56 -12.29 9.03
CA TYR A 53 -6.13 -12.00 9.05
C TYR A 53 -5.36 -13.32 9.17
N LEU A 54 -4.40 -13.56 8.29
CA LEU A 54 -3.53 -14.71 8.34
C LEU A 54 -2.10 -14.26 8.63
N LEU A 55 -1.64 -14.57 9.84
CA LEU A 55 -0.26 -14.44 10.24
C LEU A 55 0.46 -15.77 9.99
N ARG A 56 1.38 -15.78 9.01
CA ARG A 56 2.28 -16.91 8.79
C ARG A 56 3.62 -16.61 9.43
N VAL A 57 4.13 -17.49 10.27
CA VAL A 57 5.46 -17.36 10.89
C VAL A 57 6.28 -18.58 10.50
N ARG A 58 7.52 -18.36 10.03
CA ARG A 58 8.41 -19.48 9.72
C ARG A 58 8.81 -20.20 11.02
N PRO A 59 8.92 -21.54 11.02
CA PRO A 59 9.39 -22.28 12.19
C PRO A 59 10.69 -21.71 12.80
N ALA A 60 11.67 -21.39 11.95
CA ALA A 60 12.95 -20.81 12.36
C ALA A 60 12.86 -19.39 12.97
N ALA A 61 11.73 -18.72 12.83
CA ALA A 61 11.49 -17.37 13.37
C ALA A 61 10.64 -17.38 14.65
N LEU A 62 10.08 -18.53 15.06
CA LEU A 62 9.15 -18.60 16.19
C LEU A 62 9.76 -18.14 17.51
N GLU A 63 11.04 -18.43 17.73
CA GLU A 63 11.78 -18.08 18.95
C GLU A 63 12.45 -16.71 18.86
N SER A 64 12.53 -16.14 17.66
CA SER A 64 13.29 -14.93 17.36
C SER A 64 12.45 -13.76 16.90
N LEU A 65 11.12 -13.89 17.00
CA LEU A 65 10.17 -12.88 16.59
C LEU A 65 9.18 -12.62 17.71
N GLN A 66 9.15 -11.39 18.20
CA GLN A 66 8.12 -10.90 19.11
C GLN A 66 7.07 -10.12 18.34
N ILE A 67 5.80 -10.48 18.51
CA ILE A 67 4.68 -9.74 17.94
C ILE A 67 3.87 -9.13 19.08
N SER A 68 3.65 -7.82 19.00
CA SER A 68 2.92 -7.05 20.01
C SER A 68 1.92 -6.11 19.36
N VAL A 69 0.81 -5.84 20.04
CA VAL A 69 -0.18 -4.85 19.61
C VAL A 69 0.08 -3.57 20.39
N LEU A 70 0.39 -2.49 19.67
CA LEU A 70 0.72 -1.19 20.27
C LEU A 70 -0.54 -0.39 20.64
N ASP A 71 -1.56 -0.43 19.80
CA ASP A 71 -2.81 0.31 19.99
C ASP A 71 -3.98 -0.43 19.34
N VAL A 72 -5.16 -0.36 19.94
CA VAL A 72 -6.41 -0.93 19.44
C VAL A 72 -7.50 0.12 19.55
N GLN A 73 -8.13 0.42 18.41
CA GLN A 73 -9.22 1.38 18.29
C GLN A 73 -10.48 0.67 17.78
N PRO A 74 -11.30 0.06 18.67
CA PRO A 74 -12.49 -0.70 18.28
C PRO A 74 -13.49 0.10 17.45
N GLN A 75 -13.73 1.36 17.81
CA GLN A 75 -14.69 2.23 17.12
C GLN A 75 -14.25 2.55 15.69
N LEU A 76 -12.93 2.63 15.45
CA LEU A 76 -12.37 2.79 14.12
C LEU A 76 -12.26 1.44 13.41
N ARG A 77 -12.31 0.32 14.13
CA ARG A 77 -11.97 -1.03 13.66
C ARG A 77 -10.54 -1.12 13.14
N HIS A 78 -9.61 -0.54 13.89
CA HIS A 78 -8.18 -0.52 13.55
C HIS A 78 -7.32 -0.93 14.73
N LEU A 79 -6.18 -1.56 14.46
CA LEU A 79 -5.13 -1.81 15.43
C LEU A 79 -3.75 -1.62 14.80
N LEU A 80 -2.76 -1.26 15.61
CA LEU A 80 -1.37 -1.15 15.21
C LEU A 80 -0.58 -2.31 15.80
N LEU A 81 0.06 -3.09 14.94
CA LEU A 81 0.89 -4.24 15.31
C LEU A 81 2.36 -3.90 15.11
N MET A 82 3.21 -4.38 16.00
CA MET A 82 4.67 -4.31 15.89
C MET A 82 5.25 -5.72 15.91
N ALA A 83 6.03 -6.05 14.89
CA ALA A 83 6.84 -7.24 14.83
C ALA A 83 8.31 -6.85 15.03
N ARG A 84 8.93 -7.41 16.06
CA ARG A 84 10.28 -7.09 16.49
C ARG A 84 11.14 -8.36 16.47
N PRO A 85 12.28 -8.37 15.76
CA PRO A 85 13.27 -9.42 15.94
C PRO A 85 13.82 -9.43 17.38
N LEU A 86 13.90 -10.61 17.96
CA LEU A 86 14.61 -10.87 19.21
C LEU A 86 16.05 -11.24 18.87
N GLU A 87 17.01 -10.66 19.59
CA GLU A 87 18.39 -11.11 19.50
C GLU A 87 18.47 -12.56 19.99
N ILE A 88 18.77 -13.49 19.09
CA ILE A 88 19.17 -14.84 19.47
C ILE A 88 20.68 -14.82 19.65
N LYS A 89 21.17 -15.27 20.81
CA LYS A 89 22.62 -15.38 21.09
C LYS A 89 23.31 -16.55 20.36
N ASP A 90 22.68 -17.17 19.37
CA ASP A 90 23.14 -18.44 18.81
C ASP A 90 23.96 -18.24 17.53
N THR A 91 25.26 -18.51 17.62
CA THR A 91 26.30 -18.15 16.62
C THR A 91 26.42 -19.11 15.44
N GLU A 92 25.64 -20.18 15.38
CA GLU A 92 25.83 -21.26 14.38
C GLU A 92 24.80 -21.32 13.25
N ARG A 93 23.72 -20.54 13.31
CA ARG A 93 22.71 -20.49 12.24
C ARG A 93 22.74 -19.11 11.58
N PRO A 94 22.91 -19.00 10.25
CA PRO A 94 22.70 -17.72 9.57
C PRO A 94 21.23 -17.34 9.76
N ALA A 95 20.99 -16.46 10.73
CA ALA A 95 19.66 -15.97 11.03
C ALA A 95 19.07 -15.38 9.74
N LEU A 96 17.83 -15.77 9.41
CA LEU A 96 16.95 -14.96 8.58
C LEU A 96 16.71 -13.67 9.37
N THR A 97 17.66 -12.74 9.27
CA THR A 97 17.71 -11.52 10.05
C THR A 97 16.63 -10.57 9.51
N LEU A 98 15.49 -10.52 10.19
CA LEU A 98 14.87 -9.22 10.38
C LEU A 98 15.91 -8.39 11.13
N THR A 99 16.54 -7.46 10.44
CA THR A 99 17.48 -6.51 11.07
C THR A 99 16.74 -5.37 11.76
N GLU A 100 15.45 -5.17 11.41
CA GLU A 100 14.66 -4.04 11.86
C GLU A 100 13.28 -4.48 12.31
N GLN A 101 12.77 -3.80 13.33
CA GLN A 101 11.36 -3.89 13.72
C GLN A 101 10.47 -3.29 12.63
N SER A 102 9.31 -3.89 12.44
CA SER A 102 8.29 -3.45 11.50
C SER A 102 6.97 -3.14 12.22
N ARG A 103 6.24 -2.17 11.69
CA ARG A 103 4.90 -1.81 12.15
C ARG A 103 3.89 -1.96 11.03
N LEU A 104 2.75 -2.54 11.38
CA LEU A 104 1.66 -2.83 10.45
C LEU A 104 0.36 -2.26 11.02
N LEU A 105 -0.28 -1.38 10.26
CA LEU A 105 -1.64 -0.95 10.53
C LEU A 105 -2.61 -1.98 9.95
N CYS A 106 -3.38 -2.62 10.82
CA CYS A 106 -4.48 -3.49 10.44
C CYS A 106 -5.78 -2.71 10.61
N GLY A 107 -6.66 -2.72 9.61
CA GLY A 107 -7.92 -2.01 9.71
C GLY A 107 -9.00 -2.57 8.80
N HIS A 108 -10.23 -2.17 9.07
CA HIS A 108 -11.35 -2.35 8.15
C HIS A 108 -11.55 -1.07 7.34
N ASP A 109 -11.51 -1.19 6.01
CA ASP A 109 -12.11 -0.19 5.14
C ASP A 109 -13.49 -0.68 4.66
N GLU A 110 -14.35 0.23 4.19
CA GLU A 110 -15.58 0.07 3.42
C GLU A 110 -16.21 -1.33 3.42
N ARG A 111 -15.56 -2.30 2.76
CA ARG A 111 -16.01 -3.68 2.62
C ARG A 111 -14.96 -4.73 3.02
N HIS A 112 -13.71 -4.33 3.22
CA HIS A 112 -12.58 -5.25 3.31
C HIS A 112 -11.61 -4.85 4.42
N TRP A 113 -11.08 -5.86 5.10
CA TRP A 113 -9.91 -5.73 5.95
C TRP A 113 -8.66 -5.47 5.12
N PHE A 114 -7.70 -4.78 5.70
CA PHE A 114 -6.40 -4.52 5.09
C PHE A 114 -5.26 -4.60 6.11
N VAL A 115 -4.05 -4.73 5.58
CA VAL A 115 -2.78 -4.60 6.27
C VAL A 115 -1.95 -3.57 5.51
N ALA A 116 -1.40 -2.58 6.20
CA ALA A 116 -0.54 -1.56 5.61
C ALA A 116 0.75 -1.40 6.42
N ALA A 117 1.90 -1.47 5.76
CA ALA A 117 3.19 -1.19 6.39
C ALA A 117 3.34 0.32 6.63
N VAL A 118 3.72 0.69 7.85
CA VAL A 118 3.93 2.10 8.24
C VAL A 118 5.40 2.37 8.56
N LYS A 119 5.71 3.64 8.80
CA LYS A 119 7.08 4.09 9.09
C LYS A 119 7.71 3.33 10.26
N ASN A 120 8.97 2.91 10.08
CA ASN A 120 9.82 2.33 11.12
C ASN A 120 10.98 3.29 11.47
N GLY A 121 11.68 3.01 12.57
CA GLY A 121 12.80 3.83 13.05
C GLY A 121 12.36 5.09 13.82
N VAL A 122 13.16 6.16 13.72
CA VAL A 122 12.93 7.42 14.46
C VAL A 122 11.62 8.08 14.00
N GLY A 123 10.75 8.38 14.96
CA GLY A 123 9.42 8.93 14.70
C GLY A 123 8.46 7.92 14.08
N ALA A 124 8.67 6.62 14.33
CA ALA A 124 7.72 5.58 13.96
C ALA A 124 6.42 5.69 14.79
N PRO A 125 5.25 5.44 14.19
CA PRO A 125 3.97 5.51 14.90
C PRO A 125 3.92 4.59 16.11
N THR A 126 3.34 5.09 17.20
CA THR A 126 3.07 4.34 18.43
C THR A 126 1.58 4.07 18.64
N GLY A 127 0.72 4.73 17.86
CA GLY A 127 -0.73 4.53 17.89
C GLY A 127 -1.37 4.53 16.50
N VAL A 128 -2.64 4.14 16.44
CA VAL A 128 -3.42 4.03 15.20
C VAL A 128 -3.53 5.39 14.49
N ALA A 129 -3.74 6.48 15.22
CA ALA A 129 -3.86 7.81 14.63
C ALA A 129 -2.56 8.26 13.94
N GLU A 130 -1.41 8.07 14.59
CA GLU A 130 -0.09 8.35 14.02
C GLU A 130 0.20 7.45 12.81
N ALA A 131 -0.23 6.20 12.87
CA ALA A 131 -0.08 5.25 11.76
C ALA A 131 -0.90 5.69 10.54
N MET A 132 -2.16 6.08 10.75
CA MET A 132 -3.01 6.65 9.69
C MET A 132 -2.42 7.93 9.11
N GLU A 133 -1.83 8.80 9.94
CA GLU A 133 -1.16 10.01 9.47
C GLU A 133 0.06 9.69 8.62
N SER A 134 0.88 8.73 9.04
CA SER A 134 2.08 8.32 8.29
C SER A 134 1.78 7.75 6.90
N LEU A 135 0.55 7.24 6.70
CA LEU A 135 0.09 6.73 5.41
C LEU A 135 -0.48 7.81 4.49
N LYS A 136 -0.66 9.04 4.95
CA LYS A 136 -1.14 10.13 4.09
C LYS A 136 -0.03 10.57 3.15
N PRO A 137 -0.29 10.65 1.83
CA PRO A 137 0.69 11.15 0.89
C PRO A 137 0.99 12.63 1.10
N ALA A 138 2.11 13.07 0.53
CA ALA A 138 2.50 14.46 0.50
C ALA A 138 1.37 15.34 -0.08
N GLY A 139 1.14 16.49 0.58
CA GLY A 139 0.10 17.44 0.21
C GLY A 139 -1.27 17.19 0.83
N VAL A 140 -1.57 15.99 1.35
CA VAL A 140 -2.88 15.73 2.00
C VAL A 140 -3.05 16.56 3.26
N ALA A 141 -2.07 16.61 4.15
CA ALA A 141 -2.15 17.41 5.37
C ALA A 141 -2.37 18.91 5.06
N ALA A 142 -1.61 19.45 4.09
CA ALA A 142 -1.77 20.81 3.63
C ALA A 142 -3.15 21.06 3.01
N GLN A 143 -3.67 20.10 2.25
CA GLN A 143 -5.02 20.19 1.67
C GLN A 143 -6.10 20.18 2.73
N GLN A 144 -6.00 19.31 3.74
CA GLN A 144 -6.93 19.27 4.86
C GLN A 144 -6.94 20.57 5.66
N TYR A 145 -5.74 21.14 5.89
CA TYR A 145 -5.60 22.44 6.56
C TYR A 145 -6.26 23.55 5.74
N ARG A 146 -5.93 23.67 4.44
CA ARG A 146 -6.52 24.67 3.53
C ARG A 146 -8.04 24.56 3.43
N ALA A 147 -8.56 23.34 3.43
CA ALA A 147 -9.99 23.07 3.39
C ALA A 147 -10.70 23.22 4.75
N GLY A 148 -9.98 23.61 5.82
CA GLY A 148 -10.57 23.80 7.15
C GLY A 148 -11.13 22.52 7.77
N VAL A 149 -10.58 21.36 7.42
CA VAL A 149 -11.07 20.08 7.95
C VAL A 149 -10.84 20.04 9.45
N ARG A 150 -11.90 19.79 10.22
CA ARG A 150 -11.83 19.67 11.69
C ARG A 150 -11.05 18.41 12.07
N ALA A 151 -10.33 18.45 13.19
CA ALA A 151 -9.50 17.34 13.66
C ALA A 151 -10.25 15.99 13.74
N LYS A 152 -11.50 15.99 14.25
CA LYS A 152 -12.34 14.79 14.32
C LYS A 152 -12.71 14.16 12.96
N ASP A 153 -12.55 14.93 11.89
CA ASP A 153 -12.87 14.53 10.52
C ASP A 153 -11.59 14.21 9.71
N TRP A 154 -10.38 14.36 10.29
CA TRP A 154 -9.10 14.20 9.58
C TRP A 154 -8.84 12.80 9.03
N HIS A 155 -9.31 11.77 9.73
CA HIS A 155 -9.15 10.37 9.31
C HIS A 155 -10.41 9.80 8.67
N ARG A 156 -11.46 10.62 8.52
CA ARG A 156 -12.63 10.21 7.74
C ARG A 156 -12.22 10.09 6.28
N ARG A 157 -12.65 8.99 5.66
CA ARG A 157 -12.36 8.69 4.26
C ARG A 157 -12.90 9.70 3.27
N LYS A 158 -13.95 10.42 3.66
CA LYS A 158 -14.50 11.55 2.92
C LYS A 158 -14.48 12.75 3.84
N ASN A 159 -13.74 13.78 3.46
CA ASN A 159 -13.74 15.08 4.10
C ASN A 159 -13.49 16.16 3.02
N ALA A 160 -13.52 17.44 3.41
CA ALA A 160 -13.36 18.53 2.44
C ALA A 160 -11.95 18.58 1.80
N GLY A 161 -10.94 17.99 2.45
CA GLY A 161 -9.57 17.95 1.94
C GLY A 161 -9.28 16.76 1.03
N PHE A 162 -10.00 15.64 1.15
CA PHE A 162 -9.84 14.51 0.25
C PHE A 162 -11.02 13.53 0.30
N VAL A 163 -11.10 12.71 -0.75
CA VAL A 163 -11.80 11.43 -0.72
C VAL A 163 -10.80 10.29 -0.88
N ARG A 164 -10.95 9.21 -0.11
CA ARG A 164 -10.10 8.02 -0.18
C ARG A 164 -10.92 6.79 -0.62
N GLN A 165 -10.36 5.99 -1.53
CA GLN A 165 -10.88 4.68 -1.92
C GLN A 165 -9.71 3.69 -1.99
N GLY A 166 -9.72 2.67 -1.12
CA GLY A 166 -8.59 1.74 -0.98
C GLY A 166 -7.30 2.46 -0.61
N GLU A 167 -6.32 2.38 -1.51
CA GLU A 167 -5.01 3.02 -1.41
C GLU A 167 -4.94 4.43 -2.04
N TRP A 168 -5.99 4.85 -2.73
CA TRP A 168 -6.01 6.10 -3.49
C TRP A 168 -6.63 7.23 -2.70
N PHE A 169 -5.95 8.37 -2.68
CA PHE A 169 -6.44 9.66 -2.22
C PHE A 169 -6.72 10.55 -3.44
N PHE A 170 -7.89 11.18 -3.42
CA PHE A 170 -8.38 12.13 -4.40
C PHE A 170 -8.52 13.49 -3.72
N LEU A 171 -7.62 14.42 -4.04
CA LEU A 171 -7.59 15.76 -3.44
C LEU A 171 -8.29 16.73 -4.39
N PRO A 172 -9.32 17.47 -3.98
CA PRO A 172 -10.08 18.34 -4.88
C PRO A 172 -9.22 19.50 -5.39
N GLU A 173 -9.27 19.71 -6.71
CA GLU A 173 -8.63 20.79 -7.46
C GLU A 173 -9.70 21.45 -8.36
N PRO A 174 -10.70 22.16 -7.78
CA PRO A 174 -11.84 22.69 -8.53
C PRO A 174 -11.44 23.71 -9.58
N ASP A 175 -10.34 24.42 -9.36
CA ASP A 175 -9.82 25.48 -10.23
C ASP A 175 -8.74 24.96 -11.20
N LEU A 176 -8.52 23.64 -11.29
CA LEU A 176 -7.57 23.07 -12.24
C LEU A 176 -8.02 23.39 -13.67
N VAL A 177 -7.16 24.12 -14.38
CA VAL A 177 -7.24 24.26 -15.83
C VAL A 177 -6.18 23.34 -16.43
N PRO A 178 -6.58 22.23 -17.08
CA PRO A 178 -5.63 21.35 -17.76
C PRO A 178 -4.77 22.13 -18.76
N SER A 179 -3.51 21.72 -18.90
CA SER A 179 -2.63 22.25 -19.95
C SER A 179 -3.30 22.19 -21.32
N LYS A 180 -3.01 23.15 -22.22
CA LYS A 180 -3.68 23.25 -23.55
C LYS A 180 -3.67 21.94 -24.37
N ASN A 181 -2.64 21.12 -24.17
CA ASN A 181 -2.45 19.85 -24.88
C ASN A 181 -2.71 18.62 -23.97
N ALA A 182 -3.36 18.82 -22.82
CA ALA A 182 -3.71 17.73 -21.92
C ALA A 182 -4.71 16.80 -22.61
N VAL A 183 -4.38 15.52 -22.65
CA VAL A 183 -5.29 14.47 -23.13
C VAL A 183 -6.15 14.03 -21.97
N ILE A 184 -7.47 14.05 -22.16
CA ILE A 184 -8.43 13.45 -21.24
C ILE A 184 -8.69 12.02 -21.72
N TYR A 185 -8.23 11.04 -20.94
CA TYR A 185 -8.48 9.63 -21.17
C TYR A 185 -9.81 9.24 -20.53
N SER A 186 -10.56 8.37 -21.21
CA SER A 186 -11.82 7.83 -20.71
C SER A 186 -11.69 6.39 -20.24
N ASP A 187 -12.35 6.06 -19.13
CA ASP A 187 -12.36 4.70 -18.53
C ASP A 187 -10.96 4.12 -18.31
N GLU A 188 -10.07 4.97 -17.82
CA GLU A 188 -8.66 4.68 -17.71
C GLU A 188 -8.33 4.00 -16.37
N PRO A 189 -7.52 2.92 -16.37
CA PRO A 189 -7.13 2.25 -15.14
C PRO A 189 -6.02 3.01 -14.39
N ILE A 190 -6.18 3.18 -13.08
CA ILE A 190 -5.08 3.47 -12.14
C ILE A 190 -4.79 2.23 -11.29
N ARG A 191 -3.50 1.87 -11.14
CA ARG A 191 -3.04 0.61 -10.51
C ARG A 191 -1.79 0.83 -9.65
N ARG A 192 -1.71 0.12 -8.52
CA ARG A 192 -0.50 0.01 -7.69
C ARG A 192 0.62 -0.78 -8.35
N SER A 193 0.23 -1.94 -8.89
CA SER A 193 1.13 -2.91 -9.50
C SER A 193 0.34 -3.74 -10.51
N SER A 194 1.07 -4.41 -11.41
CA SER A 194 0.50 -5.19 -12.50
C SER A 194 -0.42 -6.34 -12.06
N GLY A 195 -0.35 -6.78 -10.80
CA GLY A 195 -1.15 -7.87 -10.25
C GLY A 195 -2.44 -7.43 -9.52
N ASN A 196 -2.63 -6.14 -9.26
CA ASN A 196 -3.78 -5.65 -8.49
C ASN A 196 -4.95 -5.27 -9.42
N LYS A 197 -6.18 -5.45 -8.92
CA LYS A 197 -7.39 -4.99 -9.61
C LYS A 197 -7.32 -3.46 -9.80
N PRO A 198 -7.51 -2.94 -11.03
CA PRO A 198 -7.47 -1.51 -11.26
C PRO A 198 -8.68 -0.80 -10.69
N HIS A 199 -8.47 0.44 -10.27
CA HIS A 199 -9.55 1.40 -10.21
C HIS A 199 -9.75 1.97 -11.61
N ILE A 200 -10.97 1.92 -12.13
CA ILE A 200 -11.32 2.48 -13.44
C ILE A 200 -11.89 3.88 -13.22
N VAL A 201 -11.22 4.87 -13.81
CA VAL A 201 -11.56 6.29 -13.69
C VAL A 201 -12.26 6.74 -14.96
N GLU A 202 -13.43 7.37 -14.82
CA GLU A 202 -14.23 7.85 -15.95
C GLU A 202 -13.49 8.87 -16.81
N GLU A 203 -12.81 9.85 -16.19
CA GLU A 203 -11.97 10.83 -16.88
C GLU A 203 -10.63 11.00 -16.15
N LEU A 204 -9.52 10.81 -16.87
CA LEU A 204 -8.16 10.89 -16.33
C LEU A 204 -7.28 11.83 -17.16
N ILE A 205 -6.52 12.69 -16.51
CA ILE A 205 -5.44 13.48 -17.11
C ILE A 205 -4.11 13.04 -16.52
N ARG A 206 -3.10 12.92 -17.37
CA ARG A 206 -1.69 12.77 -16.99
C ARG A 206 -0.93 13.97 -17.52
N ASP A 207 -0.59 14.89 -16.63
CA ASP A 207 0.13 16.10 -16.99
C ASP A 207 1.57 16.04 -16.51
N GLY A 208 2.51 16.54 -17.32
CA GLY A 208 3.95 16.46 -17.05
C GLY A 208 4.50 15.02 -17.01
N GLY A 209 5.59 14.84 -16.25
CA GLY A 209 6.36 13.59 -16.13
C GLY A 209 7.47 13.44 -17.18
N ASP A 210 8.44 12.59 -16.88
CA ASP A 210 9.56 12.26 -17.79
C ASP A 210 9.22 11.04 -18.65
N THR A 211 9.46 11.10 -19.95
CA THR A 211 9.36 9.90 -20.80
C THR A 211 10.43 8.87 -20.37
N VAL A 212 9.97 7.68 -20.04
CA VAL A 212 10.80 6.51 -19.73
C VAL A 212 10.42 5.34 -20.62
N TYR A 213 11.38 4.45 -20.84
CA TYR A 213 11.18 3.21 -21.60
C TYR A 213 11.23 2.03 -20.66
N VAL A 214 10.19 1.22 -20.66
CA VAL A 214 10.09 0.02 -19.83
C VAL A 214 10.18 -1.25 -20.68
N CYS A 215 10.66 -2.32 -20.07
CA CYS A 215 10.48 -3.70 -20.53
C CYS A 215 10.57 -4.66 -19.34
N ASP A 216 10.35 -5.96 -19.55
CA ASP A 216 10.42 -6.98 -18.49
C ASP A 216 11.74 -6.94 -17.71
N ARG A 217 12.84 -6.56 -18.36
CA ARG A 217 14.19 -6.45 -17.75
C ARG A 217 14.44 -5.12 -17.04
N TYR A 218 13.71 -4.07 -17.40
CA TYR A 218 13.80 -2.74 -16.82
C TYR A 218 12.40 -2.28 -16.43
N SER A 219 11.78 -3.02 -15.51
CA SER A 219 10.41 -2.79 -15.06
C SER A 219 10.23 -1.43 -14.39
N ALA A 220 11.29 -0.88 -13.79
CA ALA A 220 11.33 0.46 -13.19
C ALA A 220 11.42 1.61 -14.22
N GLY A 221 11.59 1.30 -15.51
CA GLY A 221 11.82 2.27 -16.58
C GLY A 221 13.24 2.84 -16.61
N VAL A 222 13.72 3.16 -17.80
CA VAL A 222 14.97 3.92 -18.02
C VAL A 222 14.66 5.23 -18.74
N SER A 223 15.43 6.29 -18.48
CA SER A 223 15.30 7.54 -19.23
C SER A 223 15.56 7.32 -20.72
N GLU A 224 15.02 8.18 -21.59
CA GLU A 224 15.30 8.18 -23.03
C GLU A 224 16.81 8.07 -23.33
N ALA A 225 17.64 8.90 -22.69
CA ALA A 225 19.08 8.88 -22.91
C ALA A 225 19.71 7.50 -22.61
N ARG A 226 19.26 6.86 -21.52
CA ARG A 226 19.74 5.53 -21.14
C ARG A 226 19.19 4.44 -22.04
N TYR A 227 17.94 4.55 -22.47
CA TYR A 227 17.34 3.68 -23.49
C TYR A 227 18.16 3.71 -24.79
N GLN A 228 18.43 4.90 -25.32
CA GLN A 228 19.23 5.08 -26.53
C GLN A 228 20.66 4.52 -26.37
N GLN A 229 21.27 4.69 -25.19
CA GLN A 229 22.57 4.08 -24.89
C GLN A 229 22.48 2.55 -24.91
N LEU A 230 21.46 1.95 -24.27
CA LEU A 230 21.26 0.50 -24.24
C LEU A 230 21.06 -0.08 -25.65
N LEU A 231 20.31 0.62 -26.51
CA LEU A 231 20.14 0.21 -27.91
C LEU A 231 21.45 0.18 -28.70
N LYS A 232 22.45 0.99 -28.30
CA LYS A 232 23.76 1.05 -28.95
C LYS A 232 24.76 0.05 -28.36
N THR A 233 24.79 -0.09 -27.03
CA THR A 233 25.87 -0.79 -26.33
C THR A 233 25.54 -2.23 -25.94
N LYS A 234 24.25 -2.61 -25.90
CA LYS A 234 23.82 -3.93 -25.44
C LYS A 234 23.24 -4.74 -26.58
N THR A 235 23.96 -5.78 -26.98
CA THR A 235 23.52 -6.73 -27.99
C THR A 235 22.15 -7.32 -27.63
N GLY A 236 21.23 -7.32 -28.59
CA GLY A 236 19.86 -7.80 -28.41
C GLY A 236 18.90 -6.85 -27.70
N ALA A 237 19.34 -5.66 -27.25
CA ALA A 237 18.47 -4.74 -26.52
C ALA A 237 17.24 -4.29 -27.32
N ARG A 238 17.32 -4.19 -28.65
CA ARG A 238 16.19 -3.86 -29.51
C ARG A 238 15.02 -4.85 -29.39
N ALA A 239 15.29 -6.10 -29.03
CA ALA A 239 14.29 -7.17 -28.92
C ALA A 239 13.55 -7.20 -27.56
N PHE A 240 13.85 -6.28 -26.64
CA PHE A 240 13.27 -6.33 -25.29
C PHE A 240 11.82 -5.81 -25.19
N ASN A 241 11.06 -5.68 -26.29
CA ASN A 241 9.66 -5.23 -26.28
C ASN A 241 9.44 -3.91 -25.51
N TRP A 242 10.27 -2.91 -25.80
CA TRP A 242 10.22 -1.61 -25.10
C TRP A 242 8.87 -0.92 -25.29
N ARG A 243 8.38 -0.29 -24.23
CA ARG A 243 7.19 0.56 -24.26
C ARG A 243 7.51 1.93 -23.65
N PRO A 244 7.15 3.04 -24.31
CA PRO A 244 7.25 4.35 -23.68
C PRO A 244 6.16 4.48 -22.60
N MET A 245 6.54 5.04 -21.46
CA MET A 245 5.68 5.41 -20.32
C MET A 245 6.13 6.79 -19.81
N ARG A 246 5.33 7.44 -18.96
CA ARG A 246 5.70 8.63 -18.21
C ARG A 246 5.99 8.27 -16.76
N ARG A 247 7.13 8.75 -16.27
CA ARG A 247 7.52 8.65 -14.87
C ARG A 247 7.13 9.93 -14.14
N ASN A 248 6.53 9.77 -12.96
CA ASN A 248 6.06 10.86 -12.11
C ASN A 248 5.16 11.91 -12.80
N PRO A 249 4.19 11.55 -13.66
CA PRO A 249 3.19 12.52 -14.10
C PRO A 249 2.30 12.94 -12.92
N ASP A 250 1.82 14.19 -12.94
CA ASP A 250 0.69 14.56 -12.10
C ASP A 250 -0.58 13.94 -12.71
N VAL A 251 -1.26 13.13 -11.91
CA VAL A 251 -2.47 12.44 -12.32
C VAL A 251 -3.67 13.14 -11.71
N TYR A 252 -4.68 13.44 -12.55
CA TYR A 252 -5.95 14.03 -12.14
C TYR A 252 -7.10 13.16 -12.61
N ALA A 253 -8.12 13.02 -11.76
CA ALA A 253 -9.32 12.21 -12.01
C ALA A 253 -10.59 13.05 -11.85
N ARG A 254 -11.61 12.78 -12.66
CA ARG A 254 -12.96 13.35 -12.54
C ARG A 254 -14.00 12.28 -12.88
N GLY A 255 -15.23 12.48 -12.41
CA GLY A 255 -16.34 11.56 -12.67
C GLY A 255 -16.32 10.34 -11.76
N ARG A 256 -16.78 9.19 -12.25
CA ARG A 256 -16.88 7.96 -11.47
C ARG A 256 -15.52 7.27 -11.33
N VAL A 257 -15.24 6.77 -10.12
CA VAL A 257 -14.14 5.84 -9.86
C VAL A 257 -14.71 4.51 -9.40
N ARG A 258 -14.50 3.46 -10.19
CA ARG A 258 -15.07 2.13 -10.01
C ARG A 258 -13.96 1.14 -9.62
N HIS A 259 -14.23 0.33 -8.60
CA HIS A 259 -13.36 -0.78 -8.20
C HIS A 259 -14.24 -1.97 -7.79
N ALA A 260 -13.79 -3.19 -8.02
CA ALA A 260 -14.57 -4.39 -7.70
C ALA A 260 -14.85 -4.51 -6.19
N ASP A 261 -13.90 -4.06 -5.37
CA ASP A 261 -13.90 -4.27 -3.92
C ASP A 261 -14.39 -3.02 -3.16
N HIS A 262 -14.71 -1.93 -3.86
CA HIS A 262 -15.13 -0.67 -3.24
C HIS A 262 -16.42 -0.12 -3.87
N ALA A 263 -17.18 0.64 -3.09
CA ALA A 263 -18.33 1.36 -3.59
C ALA A 263 -17.88 2.44 -4.58
N THR A 264 -18.57 2.57 -5.72
CA THR A 264 -18.25 3.60 -6.71
C THR A 264 -18.23 4.98 -6.08
N LEU A 265 -17.14 5.70 -6.34
CA LEU A 265 -16.96 7.09 -5.93
C LEU A 265 -17.37 8.01 -7.09
N PHE A 266 -17.89 9.20 -6.78
CA PHE A 266 -18.10 10.26 -7.76
C PHE A 266 -17.29 11.50 -7.37
N LEU A 267 -16.52 12.02 -8.33
CA LEU A 267 -15.63 13.18 -8.19
C LEU A 267 -16.23 14.35 -9.01
N PRO A 268 -16.84 15.35 -8.36
CA PRO A 268 -17.61 16.41 -9.05
C PRO A 268 -16.73 17.44 -9.77
N CYS A 269 -15.43 17.47 -9.49
CA CYS A 269 -14.43 18.31 -10.15
C CYS A 269 -13.16 17.50 -10.37
N TRP A 270 -12.13 18.10 -10.95
CA TRP A 270 -10.82 17.47 -11.00
C TRP A 270 -10.29 17.23 -9.60
N HIS A 271 -9.78 16.03 -9.37
CA HIS A 271 -9.08 15.68 -8.16
C HIS A 271 -7.69 15.20 -8.50
N ARG A 272 -6.69 15.75 -7.84
CA ARG A 272 -5.32 15.24 -7.89
C ARG A 272 -5.27 13.87 -7.22
N VAL A 273 -4.77 12.88 -7.95
CA VAL A 273 -4.65 11.49 -7.50
C VAL A 273 -3.31 11.31 -6.81
N ARG A 274 -3.34 10.74 -5.60
CA ARG A 274 -2.16 10.37 -4.83
C ARG A 274 -2.35 8.99 -4.25
N MET A 275 -1.30 8.18 -4.32
CA MET A 275 -1.24 6.87 -3.66
C MET A 275 -0.86 7.04 -2.20
N ASN A 276 -1.33 6.15 -1.31
CA ASN A 276 -0.93 6.19 0.09
C ASN A 276 0.60 6.05 0.26
N GLY A 277 1.11 6.58 1.38
CA GLY A 277 2.54 6.60 1.71
C GLY A 277 3.07 5.30 2.29
N GLU A 278 2.53 4.14 1.91
CA GLU A 278 3.02 2.86 2.42
C GLU A 278 4.52 2.71 2.15
N ILE A 279 5.29 2.34 3.19
CA ILE A 279 6.67 1.89 2.99
C ILE A 279 6.57 0.51 2.34
N LEU A 280 6.70 0.50 1.03
CA LEU A 280 6.92 -0.74 0.29
C LEU A 280 8.26 -1.31 0.72
N SER A 281 8.27 -2.54 1.24
CA SER A 281 9.49 -3.35 1.17
C SER A 281 9.88 -3.43 -0.32
N ALA A 282 11.03 -2.84 -0.63
CA ALA A 282 11.72 -2.75 -1.91
C ALA A 282 10.86 -2.82 -3.20
N GLN A 283 10.79 -1.68 -3.91
CA GLN A 283 10.48 -1.52 -5.36
C GLN A 283 9.02 -1.18 -5.73
N VAL A 284 8.65 0.11 -5.65
CA VAL A 284 7.74 0.70 -6.66
C VAL A 284 8.18 2.13 -6.97
N ALA A 285 8.31 2.42 -8.27
CA ALA A 285 8.21 3.77 -8.81
C ALA A 285 6.85 3.90 -9.49
N PHE A 286 6.22 5.07 -9.41
CA PHE A 286 5.01 5.36 -10.19
C PHE A 286 5.40 5.33 -11.68
N LEU A 287 4.88 4.36 -12.40
CA LEU A 287 5.09 4.20 -13.84
C LEU A 287 3.73 4.10 -14.49
N ASP A 288 3.48 5.04 -15.40
CA ASP A 288 2.22 5.14 -16.12
C ASP A 288 2.45 5.41 -17.61
#